data_AF-A0A7W0A469-F1
#
_entry.id   AF-A0A7W0A469-F1
#
_cell.length_a   1.000
_cell.length_b   1.000
_cell.length_c   1.000
_cell.angle_alpha   90.00
_cell.angle_beta   90.00
_cell.angle_gamma   90.00
#
_symmetry.space_group_name_H-M   'P 1'
#
loop_
_entity.id
_entity.type
_entity.pdbx_description
1 polymer ?
#
loop_
_entity_poly.entity_id
_entity_poly.type
_entity_poly.pdbx_seq_one_letter_code
_entity_poly.pdbx_strand_id
1 'polypeptide(L)'
;MASTNVRIDPRTHAALRELSEQQHRPIGQVVSDAVEKYREDIFWREMEEGLARLRADPVAWKDYQDEIALWDTTSGDGLENEEPYYDEDGDSHAETR
;
A
#
# COMPACT_ATOMS: atom_id res chain seq x y z
N MET A 1 -18.68 4.65 -22.28
CA MET A 1 -17.36 5.12 -21.79
C MET A 1 -16.87 6.17 -22.77
N ALA A 2 -16.58 7.39 -22.31
CA ALA A 2 -16.01 8.44 -23.16
C ALA A 2 -14.51 8.17 -23.35
N SER A 3 -14.00 8.34 -24.57
CA SER A 3 -12.56 8.23 -24.87
C SER A 3 -11.98 9.63 -25.12
N THR A 4 -10.74 9.84 -24.68
CA THR A 4 -9.97 11.07 -24.91
C THR A 4 -8.63 10.69 -25.52
N ASN A 5 -8.14 11.48 -26.47
CA ASN A 5 -6.84 11.29 -27.09
C ASN A 5 -5.80 12.18 -26.42
N VAL A 6 -4.73 11.57 -25.91
CA VAL A 6 -3.57 12.27 -25.34
C VAL A 6 -2.37 12.05 -26.25
N ARG A 7 -1.66 13.12 -26.60
CA ARG A 7 -0.39 13.00 -27.33
C ARG A 7 0.70 12.52 -26.39
N ILE A 8 1.37 11.46 -26.79
CA ILE A 8 2.53 10.89 -26.08
C ILE A 8 3.66 10.66 -27.08
N ASP A 9 4.88 10.54 -26.55
CA ASP A 9 6.04 10.20 -27.37
C ASP A 9 5.86 8.81 -28.03
N PRO A 10 6.32 8.61 -29.29
CA PRO A 10 6.20 7.33 -29.98
C PRO A 10 6.83 6.15 -29.23
N ARG A 11 7.93 6.37 -28.49
CA ARG A 11 8.58 5.33 -27.68
C ARG A 11 7.67 4.91 -26.53
N THR A 12 7.02 5.86 -25.86
CA THR A 12 6.05 5.56 -24.79
C THR A 12 4.86 4.78 -25.33
N HIS A 13 4.34 5.16 -26.50
CA HIS A 13 3.27 4.40 -27.14
C HIS A 13 3.70 2.96 -27.46
N ALA A 14 4.92 2.76 -27.97
CA ALA A 14 5.46 1.43 -28.25
C ALA A 14 5.55 0.57 -26.97
N ALA A 15 6.05 1.15 -25.87
CA ALA A 15 6.10 0.45 -24.58
C ALA A 15 4.72 0.09 -24.04
N LEU A 16 3.73 0.99 -24.15
CA LEU A 16 2.35 0.72 -23.75
C LEU A 16 1.73 -0.41 -24.59
N ARG A 17 2.05 -0.46 -25.88
CA ARG A 17 1.61 -1.54 -26.77
C ARG A 17 2.22 -2.88 -26.39
N GLU A 18 3.52 -2.91 -26.11
CA GLU A 18 4.20 -4.12 -25.65
C GLU A 18 3.60 -4.64 -24.33
N LEU A 19 3.38 -3.76 -23.35
CA LEU A 19 2.73 -4.12 -22.08
C LEU A 19 1.30 -4.63 -22.27
N SER A 20 0.56 -4.01 -23.19
CA SER A 20 -0.80 -4.42 -23.57
C SER A 20 -0.81 -5.84 -24.16
N GLU A 21 0.14 -6.14 -25.04
CA GLU A 21 0.29 -7.47 -25.66
C GLU A 21 0.73 -8.52 -24.64
N GLN A 22 1.72 -8.22 -23.78
CA GLN A 22 2.19 -9.14 -22.73
C GLN A 22 1.09 -9.48 -21.72
N GLN A 23 0.32 -8.47 -21.29
CA GLN A 23 -0.72 -8.64 -20.26
C GLN A 23 -2.07 -9.07 -20.85
N HIS A 24 -2.23 -9.11 -22.17
CA HIS A 24 -3.50 -9.35 -22.86
C HIS A 24 -4.62 -8.38 -22.43
N ARG A 25 -4.25 -7.11 -22.22
CA ARG A 25 -5.16 -6.06 -21.72
C ARG A 25 -5.15 -4.85 -22.64
N PRO A 26 -6.26 -4.12 -22.80
CA PRO A 26 -6.27 -2.91 -23.64
C PRO A 26 -5.29 -1.85 -23.14
N ILE A 27 -4.63 -1.13 -24.05
CA ILE A 27 -3.70 -0.02 -23.72
C ILE A 27 -4.32 0.97 -22.72
N GLY A 28 -5.61 1.32 -22.90
CA GLY A 28 -6.29 2.23 -21.97
C GLY A 28 -6.34 1.70 -20.53
N GLN A 29 -6.47 0.38 -20.36
CA GLN A 29 -6.45 -0.24 -19.03
C GLN A 29 -5.03 -0.27 -18.45
N VAL A 30 -4.02 -0.55 -19.28
CA VAL A 30 -2.61 -0.47 -18.88
C VAL A 30 -2.25 0.95 -18.41
N VAL A 31 -2.74 1.99 -19.11
CA VAL A 31 -2.54 3.38 -18.72
C VAL A 31 -3.22 3.70 -17.40
N SER A 32 -4.48 3.27 -17.21
CA SER A 32 -5.20 3.47 -15.95
C SER A 32 -4.44 2.87 -14.77
N ASP A 33 -4.02 1.62 -14.89
CA ASP A 33 -3.29 0.92 -13.83
C ASP A 33 -1.93 1.58 -13.55
N ALA A 34 -1.21 2.00 -14.58
CA ALA A 34 0.06 2.72 -14.42
C ALA A 34 -0.12 4.06 -13.69
N VAL A 35 -1.22 4.77 -13.95
CA VAL A 35 -1.55 6.02 -13.25
C VAL A 35 -1.87 5.74 -11.78
N GLU A 36 -2.68 4.71 -11.48
CA GLU A 36 -2.97 4.35 -10.10
C GLU A 36 -1.71 3.93 -9.35
N LYS A 37 -0.82 3.17 -9.99
CA LYS A 37 0.45 2.79 -9.37
C LYS A 37 1.33 4.01 -9.08
N TYR A 38 1.40 4.95 -10.02
CA TYR A 38 2.15 6.19 -9.82
C TYR A 38 1.57 7.05 -8.70
N ARG A 39 0.23 7.10 -8.55
CA ARG A 39 -0.42 7.77 -7.42
C ARG A 39 -0.10 7.12 -6.09
N GLU A 40 -0.12 5.79 -6.04
CA GLU A 40 0.27 5.01 -4.87
C GLU A 40 1.71 5.32 -4.46
N ASP A 41 2.64 5.34 -5.43
CA ASP A 41 4.05 5.65 -5.18
C ASP A 41 4.26 7.09 -4.70
N ILE A 42 3.47 8.06 -5.20
CA ILE A 42 3.47 9.43 -4.67
C ILE A 42 2.99 9.44 -3.22
N PHE A 43 1.86 8.78 -2.94
CA PHE A 43 1.28 8.72 -1.60
C PHE A 43 2.28 8.15 -0.58
N TRP A 44 2.90 7.02 -0.89
CA TRP A 44 3.86 6.38 0.01
C TRP A 44 5.07 7.27 0.27
N ARG A 45 5.61 7.93 -0.77
CA ARG A 45 6.72 8.88 -0.59
C ARG A 45 6.34 10.05 0.31
N GLU A 46 5.17 10.64 0.11
CA GLU A 46 4.69 11.75 0.94
C GLU A 46 4.46 11.31 2.40
N MET A 47 3.93 10.11 2.61
CA MET A 47 3.75 9.53 3.93
C MET A 47 5.10 9.29 4.63
N GLU A 48 6.07 8.68 3.94
CA GLU A 48 7.41 8.44 4.47
C GLU A 48 8.12 9.76 4.84
N GLU A 49 8.04 10.78 3.98
CA GLU A 49 8.55 12.11 4.27
C GLU A 49 7.87 12.74 5.48
N GLY A 50 6.54 12.58 5.60
CA GLY A 50 5.76 13.03 6.76
C GLY A 50 6.20 12.35 8.06
N LEU A 51 6.37 11.03 8.03
CA LEU A 51 6.84 10.25 9.17
C LEU A 51 8.28 10.60 9.56
N ALA A 52 9.16 10.82 8.58
CA ALA A 52 10.53 11.25 8.82
C ALA A 52 10.58 12.63 9.50
N ARG A 53 9.73 13.57 9.07
CA ARG A 53 9.58 14.88 9.74
C ARG A 53 9.08 14.73 11.17
N LEU A 54 8.08 13.87 11.41
CA LEU A 54 7.56 13.60 12.75
C LEU A 54 8.64 13.01 13.67
N ARG A 55 9.39 11.99 13.20
CA ARG A 55 10.48 11.36 13.97
C ARG A 55 11.65 12.29 14.27
N ALA A 56 11.88 13.30 13.44
CA ALA A 56 12.94 14.28 13.63
C ALA A 56 12.60 15.32 14.73
N ASP A 57 11.33 15.43 15.14
CA ASP A 57 10.89 16.23 16.28
C ASP A 57 10.74 15.33 17.52
N PRO A 58 11.66 15.40 18.51
CA PRO A 58 11.63 14.49 19.65
C PRO A 58 10.39 14.66 20.55
N VAL A 59 9.78 15.85 20.58
CA VAL A 59 8.60 16.11 21.40
C VAL A 59 7.39 15.49 20.73
N ALA A 60 7.15 15.83 19.46
CA ALA A 60 6.03 15.29 18.70
C ALA A 60 6.14 13.76 18.51
N TRP A 61 7.36 13.24 18.35
CA TRP A 61 7.58 11.80 18.28
C TRP A 61 7.22 11.09 19.59
N LYS A 62 7.62 11.66 20.73
CA LYS A 62 7.26 11.10 22.03
C LYS A 62 5.75 11.09 22.24
N ASP A 63 5.07 12.19 21.92
CA ASP A 63 3.61 12.27 22.06
C ASP A 63 2.90 11.21 21.21
N TYR A 64 3.34 11.02 19.96
CA TYR A 64 2.83 9.96 19.09
C TYR A 64 3.08 8.55 19.66
N GLN A 65 4.27 8.28 20.21
CA GLN A 65 4.58 6.98 20.81
C GLN A 65 3.74 6.69 22.06
N ASP A 66 3.52 7.71 22.91
CA ASP A 66 2.67 7.58 24.09
C ASP A 66 1.21 7.30 23.68
N GLU A 67 0.72 7.92 22.60
CA GLU A 67 -0.60 7.62 22.02
C GLU A 67 -0.67 6.18 21.49
N ILE A 68 0.31 5.73 20.71
CA ILE A 68 0.36 4.35 20.21
C ILE A 68 0.37 3.34 21.36
N ALA A 69 1.17 3.58 22.40
CA ALA A 69 1.23 2.71 23.58
C ALA A 69 -0.11 2.64 24.33
N LEU A 70 -0.85 3.75 24.39
CA LEU A 70 -2.19 3.76 24.97
C LEU A 70 -3.15 2.89 24.16
N TRP A 71 -3.15 3.00 22.83
CA TRP A 71 -4.02 2.21 21.95
C TRP A 71 -3.66 0.73 21.93
N ASP A 72 -2.37 0.40 22.01
CA ASP A 72 -1.87 -0.98 22.05
C ASP A 72 -2.46 -1.77 23.24
N THR A 73 -2.79 -1.08 24.35
CA THR A 73 -3.45 -1.71 25.52
C THR A 73 -4.82 -2.29 25.22
N THR A 74 -5.49 -1.81 24.16
CA THR A 74 -6.84 -2.22 23.75
C THR A 74 -6.83 -3.19 22.57
N SER A 75 -5.66 -3.55 22.02
CA SER A 75 -5.56 -4.38 20.82
C SER A 75 -6.10 -5.81 20.98
N GLY A 76 -6.19 -6.30 22.23
CA GLY A 76 -6.74 -7.63 22.56
C GLY A 76 -8.20 -7.62 23.01
N ASP A 77 -8.84 -6.46 23.13
CA ASP A 77 -10.20 -6.35 23.64
C ASP A 77 -11.19 -7.09 22.72
N GLY A 78 -11.96 -8.02 23.28
CA GLY A 78 -12.94 -8.85 22.54
C GLY A 78 -12.37 -10.10 21.88
N LEU A 79 -11.05 -10.35 21.99
CA LEU A 79 -10.36 -11.53 21.47
C LEU A 79 -9.99 -12.53 22.58
N GLU A 80 -10.50 -12.38 23.80
CA GLU A 80 -10.03 -13.12 24.98
C GLU A 80 -10.30 -14.63 24.91
N ASN A 81 -11.21 -15.05 24.04
CA ASN A 81 -11.59 -16.45 23.83
C ASN A 81 -11.19 -16.97 22.45
N GLU A 82 -10.47 -16.18 21.65
CA GLU A 82 -9.96 -16.63 20.37
C GLU A 82 -8.62 -17.35 20.57
N GLU A 83 -8.48 -18.52 19.96
CA GLU A 83 -7.19 -19.18 19.90
C GLU A 83 -6.24 -18.32 19.05
N PRO A 84 -4.97 -18.13 19.47
CA PRO A 84 -3.99 -17.39 18.68
C PRO A 84 -3.95 -17.89 17.23
N TYR A 85 -3.87 -16.98 16.26
CA TYR A 85 -3.83 -17.37 14.84
C TYR A 85 -2.50 -18.04 14.46
N TYR A 86 -1.42 -17.69 15.18
CA TYR A 86 -0.09 -18.27 15.05
C TYR A 86 0.31 -18.96 16.35
N ASP A 87 0.99 -20.10 16.26
CA ASP A 87 1.62 -20.75 17.41
C ASP A 87 2.95 -20.06 17.80
N GLU A 88 3.59 -20.56 18.86
CA GLU A 88 4.84 -20.00 19.41
C GLU A 88 6.01 -20.04 18.39
N ASP A 89 5.92 -20.90 17.38
CA ASP A 89 6.91 -21.07 16.32
C ASP A 89 6.58 -20.24 15.05
N GLY A 90 5.41 -19.59 15.02
CA GLY A 90 4.96 -18.70 13.94
C GLY A 90 4.17 -19.41 12.83
N ASP A 91 3.80 -20.68 13.02
CA ASP A 91 2.97 -21.43 12.09
C ASP A 91 1.49 -21.16 12.34
N SER A 92 0.70 -21.06 11.25
CA SER A 92 -0.73 -20.78 11.36
C SER A 92 -1.51 -22.07 11.66
N HIS A 93 -2.45 -22.01 12.61
CA HIS A 93 -3.31 -23.18 12.92
C HIS A 93 -4.31 -23.54 11.79
N ALA A 94 -4.41 -22.72 10.74
CA ALA A 94 -5.36 -22.88 9.64
C ALA A 94 -5.06 -24.04 8.67
N GLU A 95 -3.89 -24.68 8.75
CA GLU A 95 -3.48 -25.76 7.83
C GLU A 95 -4.04 -27.15 8.17
N THR A 96 -4.85 -27.28 9.24
CA THR A 96 -5.27 -28.58 9.80
C THR A 96 -6.75 -28.95 9.56
N ARG A 97 -7.37 -28.54 8.45
CA ARG A 97 -8.75 -28.93 8.12
C ARG A 97 -8.94 -29.51 6.73
#